data_AF-L8GU99-F1
#
_entry.id   AF-L8GU99-F1
#
_cell.length_a   1.000
_cell.length_b   1.000
_cell.length_c   1.000
_cell.angle_alpha   90.00
_cell.angle_beta   90.00
_cell.angle_gamma   90.00
#
_symmetry.space_group_name_H-M   'P 1'
#
loop_
_entity.id
_entity.type
_entity.pdbx_description
1 polymer ?
#
loop_
_entity_poly.entity_id
_entity_poly.type
_entity_poly.pdbx_seq_one_letter_code
_entity_poly.pdbx_strand_id
1 'polypeptide(L)'
;MGMSLKKSLRLSRTLIKGLGSQQRSHLFAPSHLFRYFNIHVDINLHLTKPRPVLEGDVFRTTLDEVLKVEQTRQNNTSKGAGGTQVPYILTCLLRAIQDLGGLDCEGIFRLSGKQTEEENLINRLNEGSYHIAKGTDPHVVASVLKLWLMSLSQPLIPPGLKAACQEAKTSQEARDLVDGLPPLHGDVIDTILDFMHTKLLPPKVVERTKMSPENLATVFGPCILAMGTGHRDLASTMNVQELLADMKLQKDFTLLLMGCGPKKRDLQVPPLPLPIAPGGWVAVGRKRGSGTPTPYEGANSPLARSSRERRGGGDDEGKDTGEGAE
;
A
#
# COMPACT_ATOMS: atom_id res chain seq x y z
N MET A 1 -11.44 -11.89 3.70
CA MET A 1 -11.10 -13.31 3.96
C MET A 1 -9.77 -13.57 3.26
N GLY A 2 -8.67 -13.64 4.00
CA GLY A 2 -7.33 -13.80 3.41
C GLY A 2 -7.19 -15.15 2.69
N MET A 3 -6.52 -15.19 1.55
CA MET A 3 -6.05 -16.45 0.96
C MET A 3 -5.03 -17.09 1.90
N SER A 4 -5.36 -18.29 2.38
CA SER A 4 -4.42 -19.11 3.14
C SER A 4 -3.14 -19.36 2.33
N LEU A 5 -1.99 -19.49 2.99
CA LEU A 5 -0.71 -19.95 2.41
C LEU A 5 -0.90 -21.18 1.49
N LYS A 6 -1.87 -22.06 1.82
CA LYS A 6 -2.26 -23.21 1.00
C LYS A 6 -2.87 -22.82 -0.36
N LYS A 7 -3.61 -21.71 -0.46
CA LYS A 7 -4.13 -21.16 -1.71
C LYS A 7 -3.02 -20.46 -2.53
N SER A 8 -2.12 -19.71 -1.90
CA SER A 8 -0.94 -19.12 -2.56
C SER A 8 -0.02 -20.21 -3.15
N LEU A 9 0.25 -21.27 -2.37
CA LEU A 9 0.97 -22.46 -2.83
C LEU A 9 0.27 -23.20 -3.96
N ARG A 10 -1.07 -23.23 -3.98
CA ARG A 10 -1.84 -23.83 -5.09
C ARG A 10 -1.76 -22.98 -6.35
N LEU A 11 -1.96 -21.67 -6.26
CA LEU A 11 -1.86 -20.75 -7.40
C LEU A 11 -0.46 -20.75 -8.01
N SER A 12 0.58 -20.62 -7.19
CA SER A 12 1.97 -20.72 -7.66
C SER A 12 2.24 -22.06 -8.34
N ARG A 13 1.76 -23.19 -7.78
CA ARG A 13 1.90 -24.51 -8.42
C ARG A 13 1.09 -24.63 -9.71
N THR A 14 -0.11 -24.07 -9.78
CA THR A 14 -0.95 -24.07 -11.00
C THR A 14 -0.28 -23.28 -12.12
N LEU A 15 0.28 -22.11 -11.81
CA LEU A 15 1.00 -21.27 -12.76
C LEU A 15 2.32 -21.92 -13.21
N ILE A 16 3.08 -22.52 -12.29
CA ILE A 16 4.29 -23.29 -12.60
C ILE A 16 3.95 -24.50 -13.51
N LYS A 17 2.81 -25.16 -13.27
CA LYS A 17 2.34 -26.26 -14.11
C LYS A 17 1.92 -25.79 -15.51
N GLY A 18 1.34 -24.61 -15.64
CA GLY A 18 0.98 -23.98 -16.92
C GLY A 18 2.18 -23.47 -17.74
N LEU A 19 3.37 -23.40 -17.14
CA LEU A 19 4.63 -23.05 -17.81
C LEU A 19 5.24 -24.26 -18.54
N GLY A 20 5.47 -24.12 -19.84
CA GLY A 20 6.21 -25.10 -20.65
C GLY A 20 7.66 -25.29 -20.19
N SER A 21 8.24 -26.47 -20.47
CA SER A 21 9.59 -26.87 -20.01
C SER A 21 10.69 -25.89 -20.39
N GLN A 22 10.64 -25.31 -21.60
CA GLN A 22 11.56 -24.27 -22.09
C GLN A 22 11.45 -22.94 -21.32
N GLN A 23 10.27 -22.58 -20.81
CA GLN A 23 10.07 -21.32 -20.08
C GLN A 23 10.49 -21.40 -18.61
N ARG A 24 10.53 -22.61 -18.04
CA ARG A 24 10.99 -22.85 -16.65
C ARG A 24 12.49 -22.66 -16.47
N SER A 25 13.29 -22.81 -17.54
CA SER A 25 14.74 -22.64 -17.51
C SER A 25 15.20 -21.24 -17.90
N HIS A 26 14.48 -20.56 -18.81
CA HIS A 26 14.99 -19.35 -19.47
C HIS A 26 14.46 -18.02 -18.93
N LEU A 27 13.27 -17.99 -18.27
CA LEU A 27 12.66 -16.73 -17.83
C LEU A 27 12.53 -16.60 -16.31
N PHE A 28 12.25 -17.69 -15.60
CA PHE A 28 12.23 -17.70 -14.13
C PHE A 28 12.48 -19.10 -13.59
N ALA A 29 13.54 -19.28 -12.79
CA ALA A 29 13.63 -20.46 -11.93
C ALA A 29 12.36 -20.54 -11.06
N PRO A 30 11.76 -21.72 -10.84
CA PRO A 30 10.58 -21.87 -9.99
C PRO A 30 10.71 -21.21 -8.61
N SER A 31 11.94 -21.13 -8.08
CA SER A 31 12.27 -20.43 -6.84
C SER A 31 12.08 -18.90 -6.91
N HIS A 32 12.27 -18.28 -8.06
CA HIS A 32 12.09 -16.83 -8.28
C HIS A 32 10.63 -16.47 -8.46
N LEU A 33 9.86 -17.29 -9.19
CA LEU A 33 8.41 -17.16 -9.26
C LEU A 33 7.79 -17.35 -7.88
N PHE A 34 8.18 -18.40 -7.16
CA PHE A 34 7.69 -18.63 -5.81
C PHE A 34 8.03 -17.46 -4.87
N ARG A 35 9.25 -16.90 -4.95
CA ARG A 35 9.61 -15.66 -4.25
C ARG A 35 8.68 -14.51 -4.63
N TYR A 36 8.51 -14.25 -5.92
CA TYR A 36 7.64 -13.17 -6.39
C TYR A 36 6.20 -13.35 -5.90
N PHE A 37 5.63 -14.55 -5.96
CA PHE A 37 4.27 -14.80 -5.51
C PHE A 37 4.13 -14.64 -3.99
N ASN A 38 5.03 -15.20 -3.17
CA ASN A 38 4.95 -15.02 -1.72
C ASN A 38 5.18 -13.56 -1.29
N ILE A 39 5.97 -12.80 -2.04
CA ILE A 39 6.18 -11.39 -1.74
C ILE A 39 4.95 -10.60 -2.19
N HIS A 40 4.49 -10.74 -3.43
CA HIS A 40 3.53 -9.80 -4.03
C HIS A 40 2.08 -10.23 -3.90
N VAL A 41 1.75 -11.52 -3.91
CA VAL A 41 0.37 -11.98 -3.74
C VAL A 41 -0.06 -11.88 -2.29
N ASP A 42 0.82 -12.20 -1.33
CA ASP A 42 0.51 -12.00 0.09
C ASP A 42 0.36 -10.52 0.43
N ILE A 43 1.24 -9.63 -0.07
CA ILE A 43 1.08 -8.17 0.09
C ILE A 43 -0.24 -7.68 -0.53
N ASN A 44 -0.55 -8.10 -1.77
CA ASN A 44 -1.82 -7.71 -2.42
C ASN A 44 -3.06 -8.17 -1.65
N LEU A 45 -3.00 -9.33 -0.99
CA LEU A 45 -4.10 -9.85 -0.18
C LEU A 45 -4.43 -8.98 1.05
N HIS A 46 -3.44 -8.31 1.65
CA HIS A 46 -3.71 -7.35 2.73
C HIS A 46 -4.52 -6.15 2.22
N LEU A 47 -4.33 -5.78 0.94
CA LEU A 47 -5.11 -4.76 0.25
C LEU A 47 -6.50 -5.23 -0.21
N THR A 48 -6.87 -6.50 -0.06
CA THR A 48 -8.21 -6.99 -0.46
C THR A 48 -9.23 -7.02 0.66
N LYS A 49 -8.88 -6.69 1.92
CA LYS A 49 -9.90 -6.44 2.94
C LYS A 49 -10.66 -5.15 2.55
N PRO A 50 -11.97 -5.22 2.29
CA PRO A 50 -12.75 -4.04 1.92
C PRO A 50 -12.92 -3.17 3.18
N ARG A 51 -11.95 -2.29 3.42
CA ARG A 51 -12.11 -1.16 4.32
C ARG A 51 -12.49 0.04 3.44
N PRO A 52 -13.59 0.75 3.74
CA PRO A 52 -13.89 1.99 3.04
C PRO A 52 -12.74 2.99 3.30
N VAL A 53 -12.28 3.66 2.25
CA VAL A 53 -11.30 4.76 2.38
C VAL A 53 -12.02 5.90 3.07
N LEU A 54 -11.51 6.31 4.23
CA LEU A 54 -12.09 7.39 5.02
C LEU A 54 -11.38 8.72 4.70
N GLU A 55 -12.08 9.83 4.91
CA GLU A 55 -11.47 11.15 4.84
C GLU A 55 -10.32 11.26 5.85
N GLY A 56 -9.12 11.60 5.35
CA GLY A 56 -7.88 11.61 6.15
C GLY A 56 -7.06 10.32 6.11
N ASP A 57 -7.47 9.27 5.39
CA ASP A 57 -6.63 8.08 5.21
C ASP A 57 -5.42 8.39 4.30
N VAL A 58 -4.27 7.77 4.60
CA VAL A 58 -3.03 7.90 3.81
C VAL A 58 -2.75 6.67 2.94
N PHE A 59 -3.48 5.58 3.16
CA PHE A 59 -3.50 4.40 2.29
C PHE A 59 -4.65 4.50 1.30
N ARG A 60 -4.46 3.98 0.08
CA ARG A 60 -5.50 3.95 -0.98
C ARG A 60 -5.96 5.30 -1.49
N THR A 61 -5.18 6.34 -1.22
CA THR A 61 -5.36 7.70 -1.73
C THR A 61 -4.26 8.03 -2.75
N THR A 62 -4.38 9.18 -3.40
CA THR A 62 -3.33 9.73 -4.28
C THR A 62 -2.19 10.31 -3.45
N LEU A 63 -0.98 10.43 -4.01
CA LEU A 63 0.14 11.08 -3.32
C LEU A 63 -0.19 12.53 -2.94
N ASP A 64 -0.92 13.25 -3.80
CA ASP A 64 -1.39 14.62 -3.53
C ASP A 64 -2.32 14.68 -2.30
N GLU A 65 -3.24 13.73 -2.16
CA GLU A 65 -4.11 13.64 -0.99
C GLU A 65 -3.32 13.31 0.27
N VAL A 66 -2.34 12.39 0.19
CA VAL A 66 -1.45 12.07 1.31
C VAL A 66 -0.72 13.33 1.79
N LEU A 67 -0.10 14.09 0.88
CA LEU A 67 0.56 15.34 1.23
C LEU A 67 -0.39 16.34 1.87
N LYS A 68 -1.59 16.54 1.31
CA LYS A 68 -2.58 17.46 1.88
C LYS A 68 -3.00 17.05 3.29
N VAL A 69 -3.25 15.76 3.51
CA VAL A 69 -3.62 15.20 4.82
C VAL A 69 -2.48 15.41 5.81
N GLU A 70 -1.24 15.11 5.43
CA GLU A 70 -0.06 15.26 6.28
C GLU A 70 0.23 16.72 6.61
N GLN A 71 0.14 17.62 5.64
CA GLN A 71 0.29 19.07 5.85
C GLN A 71 -0.79 19.61 6.79
N THR A 72 -2.04 19.14 6.64
CA THR A 72 -3.15 19.52 7.53
C THR A 72 -2.92 19.03 8.95
N ARG A 73 -2.37 17.82 9.12
CA ARG A 73 -1.99 17.27 10.44
C ARG A 73 -0.83 18.03 11.07
N GLN A 74 0.04 18.61 10.25
CA GLN A 74 1.26 19.31 10.66
C GLN A 74 1.08 20.80 10.96
N ASN A 75 -0.16 21.31 11.10
CA ASN A 75 -0.52 22.70 11.45
C ASN A 75 0.66 23.51 12.05
N ASN A 76 1.31 24.33 11.24
CA ASN A 76 2.42 25.26 11.58
C ASN A 76 3.83 24.65 11.79
N THR A 77 4.50 24.26 10.71
CA THR A 77 5.96 24.51 10.58
C THR A 77 6.26 25.16 9.24
N SER A 78 6.52 26.47 9.32
CA SER A 78 7.12 27.37 8.31
C SER A 78 7.07 26.94 6.83
N LYS A 79 6.41 27.75 6.01
CA LYS A 79 6.88 28.04 4.64
C LYS A 79 8.41 28.16 4.68
N GLY A 80 9.10 27.17 4.15
CA GLY A 80 10.55 27.05 4.22
C GLY A 80 11.09 26.34 2.98
N ALA A 81 11.46 27.15 2.01
CA ALA A 81 12.43 26.89 0.94
C ALA A 81 12.30 25.58 0.13
N GLY A 82 11.63 25.66 -1.02
CA GLY A 82 12.08 25.09 -2.31
C GLY A 82 12.82 23.74 -2.32
N GLY A 83 12.38 22.75 -1.55
CA GLY A 83 12.94 21.41 -1.51
C GLY A 83 11.83 20.37 -1.54
N THR A 84 11.93 19.46 -2.51
CA THR A 84 11.25 18.16 -2.64
C THR A 84 10.31 17.79 -1.47
N GLN A 85 8.99 17.95 -1.68
CA GLN A 85 7.95 17.66 -0.69
C GLN A 85 7.54 16.18 -0.76
N VAL A 86 8.31 15.31 -0.13
CA VAL A 86 8.01 13.87 -0.06
C VAL A 86 7.04 13.58 1.09
N PRO A 87 6.07 12.65 0.94
CA PRO A 87 5.18 12.26 2.03
C PRO A 87 5.92 11.83 3.30
N TYR A 88 5.43 12.32 4.44
CA TYR A 88 5.98 12.04 5.75
C TYR A 88 5.94 10.55 6.08
N ILE A 89 4.86 9.85 5.70
CA ILE A 89 4.76 8.39 5.83
C ILE A 89 5.97 7.65 5.23
N LEU A 90 6.47 8.08 4.08
CA LEU A 90 7.62 7.46 3.41
C LEU A 90 8.88 7.62 4.27
N THR A 91 9.22 8.86 4.62
CA THR A 91 10.42 9.16 5.42
C THR A 91 10.35 8.53 6.81
N CYS A 92 9.18 8.52 7.44
CA CYS A 92 8.93 7.90 8.74
C CYS A 92 9.17 6.39 8.72
N LEU A 93 8.64 5.67 7.72
CA LEU A 93 8.80 4.23 7.61
C LEU A 93 10.25 3.85 7.27
N LEU A 94 10.90 4.57 6.35
CA LEU A 94 12.30 4.34 6.00
C LEU A 94 13.24 4.55 7.21
N ARG A 95 13.00 5.62 7.98
CA ARG A 95 13.75 5.90 9.20
C ARG A 95 13.52 4.83 10.26
N ALA A 96 12.28 4.42 10.48
CA ALA A 96 11.97 3.38 11.47
C ALA A 96 12.63 2.04 11.11
N ILE A 97 12.74 1.69 9.83
CA ILE A 97 13.49 0.50 9.39
C ILE A 97 14.97 0.61 9.82
N GLN A 98 15.59 1.79 9.73
CA GLN A 98 16.96 2.00 10.20
C GLN A 98 17.05 1.92 11.73
N ASP A 99 16.20 2.68 12.43
CA ASP A 99 16.23 2.82 13.88
C ASP A 99 15.94 1.49 14.61
N LEU A 100 15.19 0.58 13.97
CA LEU A 100 14.86 -0.75 14.49
C LEU A 100 15.86 -1.85 14.09
N GLY A 101 16.96 -1.51 13.41
CA GLY A 101 17.99 -2.48 13.01
C GLY A 101 17.67 -3.26 11.75
N GLY A 102 16.78 -2.77 10.88
CA GLY A 102 16.41 -3.44 9.63
C GLY A 102 17.57 -3.64 8.64
N LEU A 103 18.65 -2.86 8.75
CA LEU A 103 19.89 -3.04 7.96
C LEU A 103 20.70 -4.28 8.40
N ASP A 104 20.27 -4.93 9.49
CA ASP A 104 20.93 -6.07 10.10
C ASP A 104 20.09 -7.35 9.95
N CYS A 105 18.84 -7.19 9.50
CA CYS A 105 17.87 -8.27 9.35
C CYS A 105 18.02 -8.98 8.01
N GLU A 106 18.23 -10.29 8.05
CA GLU A 106 18.23 -11.12 6.84
C GLU A 106 16.86 -11.05 6.15
N GLY A 107 16.86 -10.76 4.86
CA GLY A 107 15.67 -10.70 4.03
C GLY A 107 14.76 -9.52 4.35
N ILE A 108 15.27 -8.41 4.87
CA ILE A 108 14.49 -7.15 4.99
C ILE A 108 13.83 -6.81 3.64
N PHE A 109 12.58 -6.35 3.65
CA PHE A 109 11.68 -6.21 2.49
C PHE A 109 11.28 -7.51 1.76
N ARG A 110 12.04 -8.61 1.87
CA ARG A 110 11.66 -9.90 1.29
C ARG A 110 10.70 -10.69 2.18
N LEU A 111 11.02 -10.79 3.47
CA LEU A 111 10.18 -11.49 4.45
C LEU A 111 9.02 -10.60 4.89
N SER A 112 7.86 -11.21 5.07
CA SER A 112 6.67 -10.54 5.61
C SER A 112 6.74 -10.50 7.13
N GLY A 113 6.34 -9.37 7.72
CA GLY A 113 6.11 -9.24 9.14
C GLY A 113 4.85 -10.00 9.59
N LYS A 114 4.57 -9.91 10.89
CA LYS A 114 3.32 -10.48 11.43
C LYS A 114 2.13 -9.66 10.96
N GLN A 115 1.20 -10.30 10.26
CA GLN A 115 -0.01 -9.68 9.70
C GLN A 115 -0.80 -8.83 10.72
N THR A 116 -0.96 -9.31 11.95
CA THR A 116 -1.67 -8.55 13.00
C THR A 116 -0.96 -7.25 13.38
N GLU A 117 0.36 -7.25 13.40
CA GLU A 117 1.16 -6.05 13.69
C GLU A 117 1.15 -5.09 12.50
N GLU A 118 1.18 -5.60 11.26
CA GLU A 118 1.04 -4.81 10.03
C GLU A 118 -0.32 -4.08 9.98
N GLU A 119 -1.42 -4.79 10.24
CA GLU A 119 -2.77 -4.21 10.26
C GLU A 119 -2.92 -3.12 11.31
N ASN A 120 -2.38 -3.36 12.52
CA ASN A 120 -2.37 -2.37 13.59
C ASN A 120 -1.56 -1.13 13.20
N LEU A 121 -0.39 -1.30 12.58
CA LEU A 121 0.44 -0.18 12.14
C LEU A 121 -0.26 0.63 11.03
N ILE A 122 -0.89 -0.03 10.05
CA ILE A 122 -1.66 0.64 8.98
C ILE A 122 -2.80 1.48 9.56
N ASN A 123 -3.57 0.93 10.50
CA ASN A 123 -4.66 1.66 11.13
C ASN A 123 -4.16 2.92 11.84
N ARG A 124 -3.06 2.81 12.59
CA ARG A 124 -2.44 3.95 13.29
C ARG A 124 -1.91 5.02 12.34
N LEU A 125 -1.30 4.62 11.21
CA LEU A 125 -0.83 5.57 10.19
C LEU A 125 -1.99 6.32 9.52
N ASN A 126 -3.08 5.61 9.21
CA ASN A 126 -4.31 6.22 8.72
C ASN A 126 -4.93 7.20 9.72
N GLU A 127 -4.79 6.96 11.03
CA GLU A 127 -5.21 7.88 12.10
C GLU A 127 -4.24 9.06 12.31
N GLY A 128 -3.08 9.08 11.63
CA GLY A 128 -2.06 10.11 11.78
C GLY A 128 -1.07 9.87 12.92
N SER A 129 -1.08 8.68 13.53
CA SER A 129 -0.08 8.26 14.52
C SER A 129 1.15 7.66 13.82
N TYR A 130 2.13 8.50 13.53
CA TYR A 130 3.40 8.09 12.93
C TYR A 130 4.46 7.59 13.92
N HIS A 131 4.15 7.52 15.21
CA HIS A 131 5.09 6.99 16.19
C HIS A 131 5.23 5.46 16.06
N ILE A 132 6.42 4.98 15.69
CA ILE A 132 6.70 3.53 15.63
C ILE A 132 7.41 3.13 16.92
N ALA A 133 6.89 2.13 17.61
CA ALA A 133 7.37 1.74 18.93
C ALA A 133 8.77 1.11 18.83
N LYS A 134 9.63 1.39 19.82
CA LYS A 134 10.91 0.67 19.94
C LYS A 134 10.63 -0.83 20.12
N GLY A 135 11.34 -1.67 19.38
CA GLY A 135 11.13 -3.12 19.41
C GLY A 135 10.04 -3.65 18.48
N THR A 136 9.38 -2.79 17.67
CA THR A 136 8.61 -3.27 16.51
C THR A 136 9.53 -4.04 15.57
N ASP A 137 9.06 -5.17 15.04
CA ASP A 137 9.81 -5.97 14.07
C ASP A 137 10.07 -5.16 12.79
N PRO A 138 11.34 -5.00 12.35
CA PRO A 138 11.67 -4.31 11.09
C PRO A 138 10.95 -4.88 9.86
N HIS A 139 10.64 -6.18 9.84
CA HIS A 139 9.89 -6.80 8.75
C HIS A 139 8.45 -6.29 8.67
N VAL A 140 7.82 -5.97 9.81
CA VAL A 140 6.48 -5.36 9.84
C VAL A 140 6.53 -3.97 9.20
N VAL A 141 7.50 -3.14 9.58
CA VAL A 141 7.64 -1.79 9.02
C VAL A 141 7.96 -1.83 7.52
N ALA A 142 8.85 -2.74 7.11
CA ALA A 142 9.20 -2.96 5.70
C ALA A 142 8.00 -3.46 4.87
N SER A 143 7.19 -4.37 5.42
CA SER A 143 5.93 -4.80 4.80
C SER A 143 4.96 -3.64 4.62
N VAL A 144 4.75 -2.84 5.67
CA VAL A 144 3.83 -1.70 5.64
C VAL A 144 4.27 -0.64 4.63
N LEU A 145 5.57 -0.39 4.48
CA LEU A 145 6.09 0.49 3.43
C LEU A 145 5.71 0.01 2.03
N LYS A 146 5.96 -1.27 1.72
CA LYS A 146 5.59 -1.86 0.42
C LYS A 146 4.07 -1.78 0.20
N LEU A 147 3.30 -2.11 1.23
CA LEU A 147 1.84 -2.06 1.20
C LEU A 147 1.34 -0.65 0.91
N TRP A 148 1.94 0.37 1.51
CA TRP A 148 1.56 1.75 1.27
C TRP A 148 1.74 2.12 -0.20
N LEU A 149 2.94 1.88 -0.75
CA LEU A 149 3.27 2.15 -2.16
C LEU A 149 2.32 1.43 -3.13
N MET A 150 2.07 0.15 -2.87
CA MET A 150 1.17 -0.67 -3.71
C MET A 150 -0.31 -0.31 -3.52
N SER A 151 -0.67 0.32 -2.40
CA SER A 151 -2.06 0.69 -2.11
C SER A 151 -2.49 1.98 -2.78
N LEU A 152 -1.56 2.84 -3.19
CA LEU A 152 -1.85 4.14 -3.78
C LEU A 152 -2.91 4.01 -4.89
N SER A 153 -3.85 4.96 -4.93
CA SER A 153 -4.93 4.94 -5.93
C SER A 153 -4.38 5.04 -7.35
N GLN A 154 -3.23 5.71 -7.51
CA GLN A 154 -2.40 5.72 -8.71
C GLN A 154 -1.00 5.23 -8.35
N PRO A 155 -0.41 4.30 -9.13
CA PRO A 155 0.97 3.88 -8.91
C PRO A 155 1.97 5.00 -9.18
N LEU A 156 3.20 4.84 -8.66
CA LEU A 156 4.28 5.80 -8.86
C LEU A 156 4.59 6.01 -10.34
N ILE A 157 4.68 4.92 -11.11
CA ILE A 157 4.73 4.97 -12.58
C ILE A 157 3.35 4.58 -13.13
N PRO A 158 2.63 5.52 -13.77
CA PRO A 158 1.31 5.26 -14.33
C PRO A 158 1.33 4.15 -15.40
N PRO A 159 0.25 3.33 -15.53
CA PRO A 159 0.17 2.27 -16.54
C PRO A 159 0.33 2.75 -17.98
N GLY A 160 0.01 4.02 -18.25
CA GLY A 160 0.20 4.65 -19.56
C GLY A 160 1.67 4.71 -20.01
N LEU A 161 2.63 4.60 -19.09
CA LEU A 161 4.08 4.59 -19.39
C LEU A 161 4.64 3.18 -19.51
N LYS A 162 3.82 2.13 -19.46
CA LYS A 162 4.26 0.73 -19.54
C LYS A 162 5.09 0.46 -20.80
N ALA A 163 4.65 0.94 -21.96
CA ALA A 163 5.37 0.75 -23.23
C ALA A 163 6.75 1.41 -23.19
N ALA A 164 6.84 2.65 -22.71
CA ALA A 164 8.12 3.35 -22.56
C ALA A 164 9.07 2.62 -21.59
N CYS A 165 8.53 2.05 -20.49
CA CYS A 165 9.31 1.21 -19.58
C CYS A 165 9.82 -0.08 -20.25
N GLN A 166 9.07 -0.65 -21.20
CA GLN A 166 9.49 -1.84 -21.95
C GLN A 166 10.60 -1.50 -22.96
N GLU A 167 10.56 -0.30 -23.52
CA GLU A 167 11.53 0.18 -24.50
C GLU A 167 12.86 0.53 -23.84
N ALA A 168 12.87 1.05 -22.62
CA ALA A 168 14.09 1.35 -21.87
C ALA A 168 15.02 0.12 -21.73
N LYS A 169 16.28 0.28 -22.17
CA LYS A 169 17.37 -0.71 -22.12
C LYS A 169 18.53 -0.26 -21.27
N THR A 170 18.65 1.04 -21.00
CA THR A 170 19.74 1.61 -20.22
C THR A 170 19.24 2.26 -18.93
N SER A 171 20.12 2.38 -17.94
CA SER A 171 19.83 3.12 -16.71
C SER A 171 19.49 4.58 -17.01
N GLN A 172 20.16 5.21 -17.98
CA GLN A 172 19.87 6.59 -18.36
C GLN A 172 18.46 6.75 -18.94
N GLU A 173 18.00 5.85 -19.81
CA GLU A 173 16.63 5.91 -20.35
C GLU A 173 15.59 5.72 -19.24
N ALA A 174 15.83 4.82 -18.29
CA ALA A 174 14.96 4.64 -17.13
C ALA A 174 14.94 5.89 -16.23
N ARG A 175 16.10 6.56 -16.08
CA ARG A 175 16.23 7.84 -15.37
C ARG A 175 15.42 8.94 -16.03
N ASP A 176 15.53 9.08 -17.34
CA ASP A 176 14.84 10.11 -18.11
C ASP A 176 13.31 9.95 -18.01
N LEU A 177 12.82 8.70 -17.96
CA LEU A 177 11.42 8.41 -17.72
C LEU A 177 10.95 8.87 -16.34
N VAL A 178 11.76 8.64 -15.28
CA VAL A 178 11.44 9.11 -13.93
C VAL A 178 11.49 10.64 -13.84
N ASP A 179 12.46 11.26 -14.50
CA ASP A 179 12.61 12.72 -14.53
C ASP A 179 11.48 13.41 -15.31
N GLY A 180 10.78 12.69 -16.19
CA GLY A 180 9.57 13.13 -16.89
C GLY A 180 8.26 12.95 -16.10
N LEU A 181 8.28 12.32 -14.92
CA LEU A 181 7.10 12.14 -14.08
C LEU A 181 6.70 13.46 -13.37
N PRO A 182 5.47 13.55 -12.83
CA PRO A 182 5.14 14.61 -11.89
C PRO A 182 6.19 14.66 -10.76
N PRO A 183 6.66 15.86 -10.35
CA PRO A 183 7.78 15.99 -9.42
C PRO A 183 7.63 15.14 -8.15
N LEU A 184 6.43 15.09 -7.59
CA LEU A 184 6.12 14.29 -6.40
C LEU A 184 6.35 12.78 -6.60
N HIS A 185 5.98 12.24 -7.76
CA HIS A 185 6.19 10.84 -8.08
C HIS A 185 7.67 10.53 -8.24
N GLY A 186 8.40 11.37 -8.98
CA GLY A 186 9.85 11.25 -9.15
C GLY A 186 10.58 11.34 -7.80
N ASP A 187 10.21 12.30 -6.97
CA ASP A 187 10.77 12.51 -5.63
C ASP A 187 10.56 11.32 -4.69
N VAL A 188 9.40 10.68 -4.73
CA VAL A 188 9.13 9.44 -3.98
C VAL A 188 9.99 8.28 -4.47
N ILE A 189 10.05 8.06 -5.80
CA ILE A 189 10.88 7.01 -6.40
C ILE A 189 12.35 7.23 -6.01
N ASP A 190 12.82 8.46 -6.13
CA ASP A 190 14.19 8.80 -5.86
C ASP A 190 14.54 8.66 -4.38
N THR A 191 13.64 9.03 -3.48
CA THR A 191 13.82 8.79 -2.03
C THR A 191 14.01 7.30 -1.73
N ILE A 192 13.24 6.44 -2.41
CA ILE A 192 13.36 4.98 -2.27
C ILE A 192 14.70 4.49 -2.83
N LEU A 193 15.09 4.93 -4.03
CA LEU A 193 16.35 4.56 -4.67
C LEU A 193 17.56 5.04 -3.85
N ASP A 194 17.51 6.26 -3.34
CA ASP A 194 18.56 6.84 -2.49
C ASP A 194 18.71 6.03 -1.20
N PHE A 195 17.59 5.62 -0.57
CA PHE A 195 17.63 4.72 0.58
C PHE A 195 18.27 3.38 0.24
N MET A 196 17.89 2.75 -0.88
CA MET A 196 18.48 1.49 -1.31
C MET A 196 19.99 1.63 -1.51
N HIS A 197 20.42 2.63 -2.28
CA HIS A 197 21.82 2.85 -2.59
C HIS A 197 22.66 3.16 -1.36
N THR A 198 22.20 4.08 -0.52
CA THR A 198 23.00 4.58 0.60
C THR A 198 22.95 3.67 1.83
N LYS A 199 21.91 2.84 1.98
CA LYS A 199 21.67 2.07 3.20
C LYS A 199 21.65 0.57 3.01
N LEU A 200 21.07 0.05 1.92
CA LEU A 200 20.90 -1.40 1.73
C LEU A 200 21.99 -2.04 0.85
N LEU A 201 22.44 -1.32 -0.18
CA LEU A 201 23.43 -1.79 -1.13
C LEU A 201 24.91 -1.69 -0.73
N PRO A 202 25.33 -1.03 0.39
CA PRO A 202 26.69 -1.17 0.87
C PRO A 202 27.08 -2.65 1.08
N PRO A 203 28.27 -3.12 0.64
CA PRO A 203 28.61 -4.55 0.62
C PRO A 203 28.40 -5.28 1.95
N LYS A 204 28.79 -4.64 3.07
CA LYS A 204 28.60 -5.19 4.42
C LYS A 204 27.13 -5.33 4.81
N VAL A 205 26.26 -4.45 4.33
CA VAL A 205 24.82 -4.52 4.58
C VAL A 205 24.18 -5.60 3.71
N VAL A 206 24.58 -5.71 2.43
CA VAL A 206 24.13 -6.79 1.54
C VAL A 206 24.54 -8.15 2.10
N GLU A 207 25.73 -8.28 2.68
CA GLU A 207 26.20 -9.52 3.30
C GLU A 207 25.30 -9.96 4.46
N ARG A 208 24.79 -9.03 5.25
CA ARG A 208 23.95 -9.30 6.43
C ARG A 208 22.49 -9.49 6.03
N THR A 209 21.96 -8.58 5.24
CA THR A 209 20.55 -8.60 4.78
C THR A 209 20.28 -9.64 3.70
N LYS A 210 21.30 -10.10 2.97
CA LYS A 210 21.16 -10.97 1.79
C LYS A 210 20.29 -10.35 0.67
N MET A 211 20.15 -9.03 0.68
CA MET A 211 19.34 -8.30 -0.30
C MET A 211 20.23 -7.66 -1.37
N SER A 212 20.48 -8.39 -2.45
CA SER A 212 21.15 -7.87 -3.64
C SER A 212 20.26 -6.92 -4.44
N PRO A 213 20.81 -6.13 -5.39
CA PRO A 213 20.01 -5.33 -6.31
C PRO A 213 18.90 -6.14 -7.00
N GLU A 214 19.18 -7.37 -7.42
CA GLU A 214 18.19 -8.23 -8.08
C GLU A 214 17.05 -8.64 -7.14
N ASN A 215 17.36 -8.87 -5.86
CA ASN A 215 16.37 -9.19 -4.84
C ASN A 215 15.50 -7.96 -4.53
N LEU A 216 16.10 -6.77 -4.43
CA LEU A 216 15.37 -5.52 -4.23
C LEU A 216 14.51 -5.15 -5.44
N ALA A 217 15.01 -5.33 -6.68
CA ALA A 217 14.25 -5.12 -7.91
C ALA A 217 13.01 -6.00 -7.96
N THR A 218 13.17 -7.25 -7.55
CA THR A 218 12.06 -8.20 -7.50
C THR A 218 10.98 -7.70 -6.56
N VAL A 219 11.35 -7.19 -5.37
CA VAL A 219 10.41 -6.73 -4.33
C VAL A 219 9.76 -5.37 -4.67
N PHE A 220 10.54 -4.42 -5.18
CA PHE A 220 10.08 -3.05 -5.40
C PHE A 220 9.54 -2.81 -6.81
N GLY A 221 9.79 -3.70 -7.77
CA GLY A 221 9.20 -3.64 -9.10
C GLY A 221 7.70 -3.36 -9.10
N PRO A 222 6.89 -4.17 -8.40
CA PRO A 222 5.45 -3.91 -8.31
C PRO A 222 5.05 -2.78 -7.36
N CYS A 223 5.97 -2.28 -6.52
CA CYS A 223 5.74 -1.08 -5.71
C CYS A 223 5.89 0.20 -6.56
N ILE A 224 6.80 0.19 -7.55
CA ILE A 224 7.11 1.34 -8.41
C ILE A 224 6.21 1.34 -9.66
N LEU A 225 6.07 0.20 -10.31
CA LEU A 225 5.26 0.02 -11.51
C LEU A 225 4.05 -0.82 -11.14
N ALA A 226 2.84 -0.25 -11.10
CA ALA A 226 1.65 -1.10 -11.12
C ALA A 226 1.20 -1.29 -12.56
N MET A 227 1.00 -2.56 -12.93
CA MET A 227 0.40 -2.89 -14.22
C MET A 227 -1.09 -3.09 -14.02
N GLY A 228 -1.85 -2.66 -15.03
CA GLY A 228 -3.29 -2.45 -14.97
C GLY A 228 -4.05 -3.53 -14.20
N THR A 229 -4.76 -3.09 -13.17
CA THR A 229 -6.08 -3.55 -12.68
C THR A 229 -6.39 -5.05 -12.48
N GLY A 230 -5.52 -6.02 -12.82
CA GLY A 230 -5.82 -7.46 -12.77
C GLY A 230 -5.37 -8.18 -11.50
N HIS A 231 -4.44 -7.63 -10.72
CA HIS A 231 -3.99 -8.27 -9.48
C HIS A 231 -4.97 -8.16 -8.32
N ARG A 232 -5.98 -7.28 -8.40
CA ARG A 232 -7.02 -7.19 -7.37
C ARG A 232 -8.06 -8.31 -7.50
N ASP A 233 -8.10 -8.99 -8.66
CA ASP A 233 -9.03 -10.08 -8.95
C ASP A 233 -8.30 -11.24 -9.65
N LEU A 234 -7.35 -11.85 -8.93
CA LEU A 234 -6.46 -12.95 -9.36
C LEU A 234 -7.18 -14.26 -9.78
N ALA A 235 -8.50 -14.27 -9.95
CA ALA A 235 -9.28 -15.50 -9.89
C ALA A 235 -9.87 -16.02 -11.21
N SER A 236 -9.92 -15.27 -12.32
CA SER A 236 -10.76 -15.74 -13.46
C SER A 236 -10.25 -15.62 -14.89
N THR A 237 -9.29 -14.75 -15.25
CA THR A 237 -9.04 -14.50 -16.69
C THR A 237 -7.60 -14.19 -17.14
N MET A 238 -6.62 -14.07 -16.24
CA MET A 238 -5.30 -13.60 -16.66
C MET A 238 -4.48 -14.68 -17.38
N ASN A 239 -3.95 -14.35 -18.56
CA ASN A 239 -2.99 -15.18 -19.27
C ASN A 239 -1.68 -15.25 -18.48
N VAL A 240 -1.25 -16.46 -18.09
CA VAL A 240 0.00 -16.70 -17.34
C VAL A 240 1.21 -16.05 -18.02
N GLN A 241 1.22 -16.03 -19.36
CA GLN A 241 2.30 -15.42 -20.15
C GLN A 241 2.36 -13.91 -19.98
N GLU A 242 1.20 -13.25 -19.99
CA GLU A 242 1.11 -11.82 -19.81
C GLU A 242 1.60 -11.44 -18.42
N LEU A 243 1.15 -12.15 -17.39
CA LEU A 243 1.62 -11.98 -16.01
C LEU A 243 3.13 -12.12 -15.88
N LEU A 244 3.73 -13.11 -16.54
CA LEU A 244 5.18 -13.32 -16.52
C LEU A 244 5.96 -12.21 -17.20
N ALA A 245 5.50 -11.76 -18.37
CA ALA A 245 6.10 -10.64 -19.08
C ALA A 245 6.06 -9.37 -18.24
N ASP A 246 4.94 -9.18 -17.55
CA ASP A 246 4.65 -8.10 -16.64
C ASP A 246 5.60 -8.08 -15.43
N MET A 247 5.71 -9.21 -14.72
CA MET A 247 6.66 -9.35 -13.60
C MET A 247 8.11 -9.15 -14.04
N LYS A 248 8.45 -9.62 -15.24
CA LYS A 248 9.78 -9.45 -15.83
C LYS A 248 10.06 -7.97 -16.10
N LEU A 249 9.10 -7.26 -16.70
CA LEU A 249 9.21 -5.83 -16.96
C LEU A 249 9.44 -5.04 -15.67
N GLN A 250 8.62 -5.27 -14.64
CA GLN A 250 8.72 -4.57 -13.36
C GLN A 250 10.10 -4.75 -12.73
N LYS A 251 10.61 -6.00 -12.73
CA LYS A 251 11.94 -6.30 -12.20
C LYS A 251 13.04 -5.65 -13.02
N ASP A 252 13.04 -5.85 -14.34
CA ASP A 252 14.11 -5.37 -15.22
C ASP A 252 14.19 -3.85 -15.21
N PHE A 253 13.05 -3.16 -15.29
CA PHE A 253 13.00 -1.70 -15.23
C PHE A 253 13.50 -1.18 -13.88
N THR A 254 13.11 -1.80 -12.76
CA THR A 254 13.60 -1.39 -11.44
C THR A 254 15.08 -1.64 -11.27
N LEU A 255 15.62 -2.69 -11.90
CA LEU A 255 17.05 -2.94 -11.94
C LEU A 255 17.80 -1.86 -12.74
N LEU A 256 17.24 -1.39 -13.86
CA LEU A 256 17.78 -0.23 -14.60
C LEU A 256 17.82 1.02 -13.72
N LEU A 257 16.74 1.29 -12.96
CA LEU A 257 16.68 2.42 -12.02
C LEU A 257 17.78 2.33 -10.95
N MET A 258 18.01 1.16 -10.37
CA MET A 258 19.12 0.95 -9.43
C MET A 258 20.51 1.02 -10.08
N GLY A 259 20.61 1.03 -11.41
CA GLY A 259 21.89 1.30 -12.08
C GLY A 259 22.24 2.79 -12.16
N CYS A 260 21.29 3.69 -11.89
CA CYS A 260 21.49 5.15 -12.05
C CYS A 260 22.34 5.79 -10.94
N GLY A 261 22.58 5.08 -9.84
CA GLY A 261 23.17 5.63 -8.63
C GLY A 261 22.25 6.62 -7.91
N PRO A 262 22.60 7.03 -6.67
CA PRO A 262 21.79 7.98 -5.92
C PRO A 262 21.87 9.38 -6.52
N LYS A 263 20.75 10.10 -6.58
CA LYS A 263 20.79 11.56 -6.75
C LYS A 263 21.24 12.08 -5.39
N LYS A 264 22.40 12.74 -5.28
CA LYS A 264 22.88 13.35 -4.02
C LYS A 264 21.87 14.41 -3.55
N ARG A 265 20.81 13.97 -2.87
CA ARG A 265 19.84 14.80 -2.19
C ARG A 265 20.06 14.60 -0.71
N ASP A 266 20.22 15.70 0.00
CA ASP A 266 20.08 15.68 1.44
C ASP A 266 18.63 15.33 1.73
N LEU A 267 18.39 14.08 2.14
CA LEU A 267 17.07 13.63 2.57
C LEU A 267 16.74 14.40 3.85
N GLN A 268 16.20 15.61 3.70
CA GLN A 268 15.77 16.45 4.80
C GLN A 268 14.46 15.86 5.31
N VAL A 269 14.58 14.89 6.23
CA VAL A 269 13.43 14.33 6.93
C VAL A 269 12.89 15.45 7.82
N PRO A 270 11.67 15.96 7.57
CA PRO A 270 11.09 16.93 8.49
C PRO A 270 10.99 16.30 9.88
N PRO A 271 11.15 17.09 10.96
CA PRO A 271 11.10 16.56 12.31
C PRO A 271 9.80 15.79 12.55
N LEU A 272 9.88 14.73 13.37
CA LEU A 272 8.72 13.92 13.75
C LEU A 272 7.56 14.84 14.13
N PRO A 273 6.33 14.63 13.59
CA PRO A 273 5.17 15.37 14.05
C PRO A 273 5.08 15.12 15.55
N LEU A 274 4.99 16.21 16.31
CA LEU A 274 4.79 16.13 17.74
C LEU A 274 3.57 15.24 17.98
N PRO A 275 3.60 14.35 19.00
CA PRO A 275 2.44 13.57 19.36
C PRO A 275 1.25 14.52 19.49
N ILE A 276 0.16 14.22 18.77
CA ILE A 276 -1.10 14.93 18.99
C ILE A 276 -1.41 14.70 20.47
N ALA A 277 -1.43 15.79 21.26
CA ALA A 277 -1.69 15.69 22.69
C ALA A 277 -2.99 14.89 22.91
N PRO A 278 -3.05 13.99 23.90
CA PRO A 278 -4.29 13.28 24.20
C PRO A 278 -5.35 14.34 24.60
N GLY A 279 -6.31 14.61 23.71
CA GLY A 279 -7.33 15.65 23.91
C GLY A 279 -7.42 16.73 22.82
N GLY A 280 -6.51 16.75 21.83
CA GLY A 280 -6.54 17.70 20.72
C GLY A 280 -7.55 17.40 19.59
N TRP A 281 -8.55 16.56 19.85
CA TRP A 281 -9.63 16.33 18.89
C TRP A 281 -10.52 17.58 18.88
N VAL A 282 -10.20 18.56 18.04
CA VAL A 282 -11.29 19.35 17.47
C VAL A 282 -12.03 18.38 16.58
N ALA A 283 -13.14 17.85 17.08
CA ALA A 283 -14.06 17.05 16.30
C ALA A 283 -14.39 17.85 15.04
N VAL A 284 -13.76 17.49 13.91
CA VAL A 284 -14.32 17.82 12.60
C VAL A 284 -15.66 17.10 12.61
N GLY A 285 -16.71 17.88 12.85
CA GLY A 285 -18.06 17.39 13.01
C GLY A 285 -18.38 16.49 11.84
N ARG A 286 -18.56 15.20 12.13
CA ARG A 286 -18.97 14.16 11.21
C ARG A 286 -20.38 14.53 10.73
N LYS A 287 -20.49 15.41 9.73
CA LYS A 287 -21.77 15.72 9.09
C LYS A 287 -22.22 14.45 8.36
N ARG A 288 -23.16 13.73 8.98
CA ARG A 288 -24.03 12.80 8.26
C ARG A 288 -24.71 13.60 7.16
N GLY A 289 -24.29 13.39 5.92
CA GLY A 289 -24.89 14.02 4.76
C GLY A 289 -26.37 13.65 4.69
N SER A 290 -27.23 14.65 4.86
CA SER A 290 -28.61 14.61 4.40
C SER A 290 -28.59 14.59 2.88
N GLY A 291 -29.00 13.47 2.28
CA GLY A 291 -29.12 13.34 0.83
C GLY A 291 -30.16 14.30 0.27
N THR A 292 -29.75 15.13 -0.68
CA THR A 292 -30.63 15.75 -1.66
C THR A 292 -30.81 14.77 -2.81
N PRO A 293 -32.03 14.34 -3.17
CA PRO A 293 -32.21 13.48 -4.34
C PRO A 293 -32.22 14.33 -5.62
N THR A 294 -31.38 13.93 -6.59
CA THR A 294 -31.49 14.36 -7.98
C THR A 294 -32.65 13.62 -8.66
N PRO A 295 -33.40 14.26 -9.57
CA PRO A 295 -34.52 13.64 -10.26
C PRO A 295 -34.04 13.03 -11.59
N TYR A 296 -34.15 11.73 -11.82
CA TYR A 296 -34.33 11.15 -13.16
C TYR A 296 -34.67 9.66 -13.03
N GLU A 297 -35.49 9.19 -13.97
CA GLU A 297 -36.09 7.85 -14.12
C GLU A 297 -37.29 7.59 -13.20
N GLY A 298 -38.48 7.24 -13.70
CA GLY A 298 -38.81 6.67 -15.00
C GLY A 298 -39.99 5.74 -14.76
N ALA A 299 -41.01 5.84 -15.60
CA ALA A 299 -42.29 5.17 -15.48
C ALA A 299 -42.19 3.65 -15.26
N ASN A 300 -42.95 3.11 -14.31
CA ASN A 300 -43.98 2.09 -14.56
C ASN A 300 -44.69 1.66 -13.25
N SER A 301 -46.00 1.85 -13.25
CA SER A 301 -46.98 1.09 -12.46
C SER A 301 -47.48 -0.10 -13.33
N PRO A 302 -48.34 -1.04 -12.87
CA PRO A 302 -48.91 -1.28 -11.52
C PRO A 302 -48.99 -2.79 -11.13
N LEU A 303 -49.70 -3.06 -10.01
CA LEU A 303 -50.38 -4.31 -9.60
C LEU A 303 -49.56 -5.40 -8.87
N ALA A 304 -49.87 -5.63 -7.58
CA ALA A 304 -50.62 -6.81 -7.11
C ALA A 304 -50.55 -7.00 -5.57
N ARG A 305 -51.74 -6.92 -4.95
CA ARG A 305 -52.35 -7.84 -3.98
C ARG A 305 -51.47 -8.61 -2.95
N SER A 306 -51.87 -8.40 -1.68
CA SER A 306 -52.38 -9.41 -0.72
C SER A 306 -51.54 -9.78 0.51
N SER A 307 -52.26 -9.76 1.64
CA SER A 307 -52.13 -10.61 2.84
C SER A 307 -50.97 -10.30 3.79
N ARG A 308 -51.24 -9.77 5.00
CA ARG A 308 -51.87 -10.40 6.19
C ARG A 308 -50.77 -10.88 7.13
N GLU A 309 -50.51 -10.13 8.21
CA GLU A 309 -50.18 -10.76 9.49
C GLU A 309 -50.49 -9.83 10.67
N ARG A 310 -51.16 -10.45 11.65
CA ARG A 310 -51.61 -9.88 12.92
C ARG A 310 -50.50 -9.98 13.96
N ARG A 311 -50.48 -9.02 14.89
CA ARG A 311 -50.38 -9.13 16.37
C ARG A 311 -50.14 -7.70 16.86
N GLY A 312 -51.08 -7.08 17.59
CA GLY A 312 -51.31 -7.29 19.02
C GLY A 312 -50.21 -6.52 19.77
N GLY A 313 -50.45 -5.47 20.54
CA GLY A 313 -51.62 -5.04 21.30
C GLY A 313 -51.03 -4.48 22.59
N GLY A 314 -51.51 -3.32 23.05
CA GLY A 314 -51.08 -2.75 24.32
C GLY A 314 -51.12 -1.24 24.26
N ASP A 315 -52.23 -0.68 24.72
CA ASP A 315 -52.25 0.58 25.47
C ASP A 315 -53.45 0.53 26.42
N ASP A 316 -53.19 1.11 27.58
CA ASP A 316 -54.08 1.96 28.36
C ASP A 316 -54.47 1.51 29.77
N GLU A 317 -53.70 2.10 30.70
CA GLU A 317 -54.11 2.89 31.85
C GLU A 317 -55.18 2.40 32.82
N GLY A 318 -54.82 2.54 34.10
CA GLY A 318 -55.79 2.87 35.14
C GLY A 318 -55.34 2.53 36.55
N LYS A 319 -54.85 3.57 37.26
CA LYS A 319 -55.19 3.98 38.66
C LYS A 319 -55.30 2.89 39.75
N ASP A 320 -55.01 3.11 41.02
CA ASP A 320 -54.50 4.18 41.88
C ASP A 320 -54.71 3.60 43.31
N THR A 321 -53.96 4.08 44.30
CA THR A 321 -54.12 3.84 45.75
C THR A 321 -53.85 2.40 46.24
N GLY A 322 -53.23 2.11 47.38
CA GLY A 322 -52.79 2.89 48.53
C GLY A 322 -52.60 1.91 49.71
N GLU A 323 -51.68 2.27 50.62
CA GLU A 323 -51.60 1.88 52.04
C GLU A 323 -51.25 0.46 52.54
N GLY A 324 -50.44 0.45 53.63
CA GLY A 324 -50.34 -0.58 54.68
C GLY A 324 -49.19 -1.58 54.50
N ALA A 325 -48.09 -1.56 55.28
CA ALA A 325 -47.95 -2.12 56.65
C ALA A 325 -48.38 -3.61 56.68
N GLU A 326 -47.57 -4.61 57.04
CA GLU A 326 -46.41 -4.80 57.93
C GLU A 326 -45.42 -5.83 57.34
#